data_AF-A0A1H1E6R8-F1
#
_entry.id   AF-A0A1H1E6R8-F1
#
_cell.length_a   1.000
_cell.length_b   1.000
_cell.length_c   1.000
_cell.angle_alpha   90.00
_cell.angle_beta   90.00
_cell.angle_gamma   90.00
#
_symmetry.space_group_name_H-M   'P 1'
#
loop_
_entity.id
_entity.type
_entity.pdbx_description
1 polymer ?
#
loop_
_entity_poly.entity_id
_entity_poly.type
_entity_poly.pdbx_seq_one_letter_code
_entity_poly.pdbx_strand_id
1 'polypeptide(L)'
;MAEVQVQEKGAKGGKVRSKKQSTRVDMTPMVDLGFLLITFFMFTTTFSKPNVMDLGLPAKPKENQKPPDTEIKLSNSISLLLGRDNKIFWHQQDNTSLTDQNLNETTFDREGIRKVIEQAKARAADRSKFTVIIKPTDDAVYKNFVDILDEMAITKSEQYGVTDVKPWEKAIYEKKVGPAPAKPATK
;
A
#
# COMPACT_ATOMS: atom_id res chain seq x y z
N MET A 1 12.09 -39.32 -19.77
CA MET A 1 13.31 -40.06 -19.41
C MET A 1 14.43 -39.61 -20.34
N ALA A 2 15.52 -39.11 -19.79
CA ALA A 2 16.67 -38.63 -20.55
C ALA A 2 17.83 -39.60 -20.32
N GLU A 3 18.15 -40.40 -21.32
CA GLU A 3 19.23 -41.39 -21.26
C GLU A 3 20.45 -40.92 -22.05
N VAL A 4 21.65 -41.14 -21.48
CA VAL A 4 22.92 -40.98 -22.19
C VAL A 4 23.52 -42.37 -22.39
N GLN A 5 23.54 -42.83 -23.65
CA GLN A 5 24.18 -44.11 -24.01
C GLN A 5 25.68 -43.90 -24.23
N VAL A 6 26.51 -44.50 -23.38
CA VAL A 6 27.97 -44.50 -23.54
C VAL A 6 28.37 -45.66 -24.46
N GLN A 7 28.88 -45.35 -25.66
CA GLN A 7 29.45 -46.36 -26.60
C GLN A 7 30.92 -46.66 -26.26
N GLU A 8 31.27 -47.93 -26.03
CA GLU A 8 32.67 -48.39 -25.94
C GLU A 8 33.21 -48.84 -27.31
N LYS A 9 34.32 -48.23 -27.78
CA LYS A 9 35.15 -48.74 -28.89
C LYS A 9 36.21 -49.73 -28.37
N GLY A 10 36.32 -50.89 -29.03
CA GLY A 10 36.98 -52.10 -28.50
C GLY A 10 38.48 -52.30 -28.72
N ALA A 11 38.99 -53.48 -28.32
CA ALA A 11 40.18 -54.15 -28.87
C ALA A 11 40.29 -55.61 -28.35
N LYS A 12 40.60 -56.54 -29.25
CA LYS A 12 40.81 -57.99 -29.03
C LYS A 12 42.03 -58.25 -28.13
N GLY A 13 41.85 -59.02 -27.06
CA GLY A 13 42.95 -59.57 -26.25
C GLY A 13 42.44 -60.29 -25.02
N GLY A 14 42.60 -61.62 -24.99
CA GLY A 14 42.10 -62.50 -23.93
C GLY A 14 42.72 -62.20 -22.57
N LYS A 15 41.98 -61.47 -21.73
CA LYS A 15 42.08 -61.45 -20.27
C LYS A 15 40.65 -61.45 -19.75
N VAL A 16 40.37 -62.25 -18.72
CA VAL A 16 39.06 -62.34 -18.07
C VAL A 16 38.69 -60.94 -17.56
N ARG A 17 37.96 -60.18 -18.37
CA ARG A 17 37.50 -58.83 -18.04
C ARG A 17 36.28 -59.02 -17.15
N SER A 18 36.42 -58.59 -15.90
CA SER A 18 35.28 -58.36 -15.00
C SER A 18 34.17 -57.65 -15.78
N LYS A 19 32.95 -58.18 -15.69
CA LYS A 19 31.75 -57.68 -16.37
C LYS A 19 31.49 -56.27 -15.83
N LYS A 20 32.05 -55.24 -16.48
CA LYS A 20 31.78 -53.84 -16.12
C LYS A 20 30.31 -53.58 -16.44
N GLN A 21 29.49 -53.52 -15.39
CA GLN A 21 28.09 -53.15 -15.50
C GLN A 21 28.07 -51.70 -15.99
N SER A 22 27.55 -51.47 -17.20
CA SER A 22 27.36 -50.12 -17.74
C SER A 22 26.42 -49.38 -16.79
N THR A 23 26.97 -48.44 -16.01
CA THR A 23 26.20 -47.57 -15.13
C THR A 23 25.51 -46.55 -16.00
N ARG A 24 24.29 -46.87 -16.45
CA ARG A 24 23.37 -45.89 -17.03
C ARG A 24 23.18 -44.77 -16.01
N VAL A 25 23.53 -43.55 -16.41
CA VAL A 25 23.34 -42.36 -15.58
C VAL A 25 21.97 -41.79 -15.93
N ASP A 26 21.02 -41.94 -15.02
CA ASP A 26 19.70 -41.33 -15.13
C ASP A 26 19.79 -39.85 -14.74
N MET A 27 19.50 -38.95 -15.68
CA MET A 27 19.48 -37.51 -15.45
C MET A 27 18.12 -36.99 -14.98
N THR A 28 17.12 -37.88 -14.81
CA THR A 28 15.78 -37.52 -14.31
C THR A 28 15.79 -36.69 -13.01
N PRO A 29 16.64 -36.96 -12.00
CA PRO A 29 16.75 -36.09 -10.82
C PRO A 29 17.33 -34.68 -11.13
N MET A 30 18.15 -34.52 -12.18
CA MET A 30 18.62 -33.19 -12.60
C MET A 30 17.54 -32.38 -13.32
N VAL A 31 16.67 -33.03 -14.09
CA VAL A 31 15.57 -32.36 -14.80
C VAL A 31 14.53 -31.82 -13.82
N ASP A 32 14.21 -32.58 -12.77
CA ASP A 32 13.26 -32.17 -11.73
C ASP A 32 13.78 -30.97 -10.92
N LEU A 33 15.07 -30.94 -10.60
CA LEU A 33 15.73 -29.79 -9.95
C LEU A 33 15.63 -28.51 -10.81
N GLY A 34 15.78 -28.62 -12.12
CA GLY A 34 15.60 -27.49 -13.04
C GLY A 34 14.15 -27.00 -13.13
N PHE A 35 13.18 -27.93 -13.15
CA PHE A 35 11.76 -27.59 -13.19
C PHE A 35 11.29 -26.93 -11.88
N LEU A 36 11.77 -27.40 -10.73
CA LEU A 36 11.55 -26.78 -9.42
C LEU A 36 12.10 -25.35 -9.38
N LEU A 37 13.28 -25.10 -9.96
CA LEU A 37 13.88 -23.77 -10.01
C LEU A 37 13.10 -22.82 -10.92
N ILE A 38 12.66 -23.26 -12.11
CA ILE A 38 11.87 -22.41 -13.01
C ILE A 38 10.53 -22.05 -12.37
N THR A 39 9.85 -23.00 -11.73
CA THR A 39 8.58 -22.73 -11.04
C THR A 39 8.77 -21.83 -9.81
N PHE A 40 9.83 -22.05 -9.02
CA PHE A 40 10.21 -21.19 -7.90
C PHE A 40 10.56 -19.76 -8.35
N PHE A 41 11.38 -19.59 -9.39
CA PHE A 41 11.74 -18.28 -9.93
C PHE A 41 10.54 -17.58 -10.58
N MET A 42 9.67 -18.31 -11.28
CA MET A 42 8.45 -17.72 -11.84
C MET A 42 7.44 -17.31 -10.76
N PHE A 43 7.34 -18.06 -9.65
CA PHE A 43 6.45 -17.70 -8.53
C PHE A 43 7.01 -16.56 -7.69
N THR A 44 8.33 -16.48 -7.48
CA THR A 44 8.96 -15.38 -6.74
C THR A 44 9.02 -14.07 -7.53
N THR A 45 9.06 -14.13 -8.87
CA THR A 45 9.02 -12.92 -9.72
C THR A 45 7.66 -12.24 -9.75
N THR A 46 6.53 -12.96 -9.60
CA THR A 46 5.20 -12.33 -9.56
C THR A 46 4.95 -11.53 -8.28
N PHE A 47 5.61 -11.89 -7.16
CA PHE A 47 5.50 -11.17 -5.89
C PHE A 47 6.25 -9.83 -5.90
N SER A 48 7.13 -9.62 -6.88
CA SER A 48 7.98 -8.42 -6.96
C SER A 48 7.37 -7.28 -7.80
N LYS A 49 6.13 -7.40 -8.27
CA LYS A 49 5.46 -6.25 -8.92
C LYS A 49 5.15 -5.22 -7.84
N PRO A 50 5.82 -4.06 -7.82
CA PRO A 50 5.39 -3.01 -6.92
C PRO A 50 4.01 -2.55 -7.41
N ASN A 51 3.00 -2.62 -6.54
CA ASN A 51 1.76 -1.86 -6.72
C ASN A 51 2.13 -0.39 -6.58
N VAL A 52 2.65 0.21 -7.65
CA VAL A 52 2.99 1.62 -7.70
C VAL A 52 1.71 2.42 -7.94
N MET A 53 1.34 3.22 -6.95
CA MET A 53 0.32 4.24 -7.10
C MET A 53 1.00 5.50 -7.67
N ASP A 54 0.50 6.02 -8.79
CA ASP A 54 1.01 7.25 -9.38
C ASP A 54 0.45 8.46 -8.61
N LEU A 55 1.26 9.01 -7.71
CA LEU A 55 0.92 10.18 -6.92
C LEU A 55 1.22 11.44 -7.75
N GLY A 56 0.19 12.02 -8.35
CA GLY A 56 0.26 13.32 -9.03
C GLY A 56 0.49 14.47 -8.06
N LEU A 57 1.70 14.59 -7.50
CA LEU A 57 2.07 15.71 -6.64
C LEU A 57 2.07 17.00 -7.46
N PRO A 58 1.48 18.10 -6.94
CA PRO A 58 1.50 19.39 -7.62
C PRO A 58 2.96 19.83 -7.85
N ALA A 59 3.21 20.45 -9.00
CA ALA A 59 4.53 20.92 -9.36
C ALA A 59 5.09 21.84 -8.27
N LYS A 60 6.34 21.60 -7.85
CA LYS A 60 7.04 22.47 -6.91
C LYS A 60 7.02 23.91 -7.46
N PRO A 61 6.65 24.92 -6.66
CA PRO A 61 6.69 26.31 -7.10
C PRO A 61 8.10 26.66 -7.59
N LYS A 62 8.20 27.46 -8.66
CA LYS A 62 9.48 28.04 -9.07
C LYS A 62 9.98 28.96 -7.97
N GLU A 63 11.30 29.02 -7.79
CA GLU A 63 12.04 29.68 -6.69
C GLU A 63 11.66 31.14 -6.37
N ASN A 64 10.89 31.80 -7.24
CA ASN A 64 10.46 33.20 -7.13
C ASN A 64 8.93 33.41 -7.11
N GLN A 65 8.12 32.35 -6.97
CA GLN A 65 6.68 32.46 -6.78
C GLN A 65 6.33 31.99 -5.38
N LYS A 66 5.73 32.87 -4.57
CA LYS A 66 5.01 32.41 -3.37
C LYS A 66 4.06 31.30 -3.82
N PRO A 67 4.03 30.14 -3.15
CA PRO A 67 3.00 29.15 -3.43
C PRO A 67 1.65 29.87 -3.41
N PRO A 68 0.77 29.64 -4.40
CA PRO A 68 -0.56 30.24 -4.35
C PRO A 68 -1.14 29.90 -2.99
N ASP A 69 -1.68 30.90 -2.29
CA ASP A 69 -2.37 30.64 -1.03
C ASP A 69 -3.42 29.57 -1.34
N THR A 70 -3.19 28.36 -0.85
CA THR A 70 -4.16 27.27 -0.90
C THR A 70 -5.22 27.65 0.12
N GLU A 71 -6.03 28.65 -0.22
CA GLU A 71 -7.29 28.97 0.45
C GLU A 71 -8.25 27.82 0.15
N ILE A 72 -7.99 26.70 0.84
CA ILE A 72 -8.90 25.58 0.90
C ILE A 72 -10.10 26.08 1.70
N LYS A 73 -11.12 26.54 0.98
CA LYS A 73 -12.39 26.91 1.60
C LYS A 73 -12.93 25.68 2.32
N LEU A 74 -13.39 25.85 3.55
CA LEU A 74 -13.94 24.76 4.36
C LEU A 74 -15.06 24.01 3.61
N SER A 75 -15.88 24.75 2.84
CA SER A 75 -16.95 24.21 1.99
C SER A 75 -16.48 23.28 0.86
N ASN A 76 -15.21 23.39 0.45
CA ASN A 76 -14.62 22.57 -0.61
C ASN A 76 -13.63 21.54 -0.06
N SER A 77 -13.64 21.28 1.25
CA SER A 77 -12.69 20.35 1.84
C SER A 77 -13.31 19.40 2.85
N ILE A 78 -12.61 18.29 3.06
CA ILE A 78 -12.91 17.35 4.13
C ILE A 78 -11.59 16.93 4.77
N SER A 79 -11.56 16.94 6.09
CA SER A 79 -10.43 16.44 6.87
C SER A 79 -10.74 15.02 7.33
N LEU A 80 -9.81 14.11 7.06
CA LEU A 80 -9.85 12.71 7.44
C LEU A 80 -8.72 12.46 8.44
N LEU A 81 -9.08 12.08 9.67
CA LEU A 81 -8.15 11.60 10.66
C LEU A 81 -8.16 10.08 10.65
N LEU A 82 -7.00 9.48 10.41
CA LEU A 82 -6.86 8.02 10.47
C LEU A 82 -6.48 7.68 11.88
N GLY A 83 -7.31 6.90 12.56
CA GLY A 83 -7.08 6.50 13.95
C GLY A 83 -6.67 5.03 14.09
N ARG A 84 -6.61 4.58 15.34
CA ARG A 84 -6.41 3.17 15.71
C ARG A 84 -7.62 2.30 15.31
N ASP A 85 -7.41 0.99 15.32
CA ASP A 85 -8.44 -0.05 15.16
C ASP A 85 -9.22 0.05 13.83
N ASN A 86 -8.53 0.50 12.77
CA ASN A 86 -9.12 0.69 11.45
C ASN A 86 -10.38 1.57 11.47
N LYS A 87 -10.36 2.61 12.31
CA LYS A 87 -11.37 3.67 12.30
C LYS A 87 -10.85 4.92 11.60
N ILE A 88 -11.73 5.54 10.83
CA ILE A 88 -11.50 6.84 10.20
C ILE A 88 -12.46 7.83 10.85
N PHE A 89 -11.94 8.98 11.24
CA PHE A 89 -12.73 10.07 11.74
C PHE A 89 -12.72 11.19 10.71
N TRP A 90 -13.86 11.83 10.45
CA TRP A 90 -13.93 12.91 9.48
C TRP A 90 -14.70 14.10 9.99
N HIS A 91 -14.32 15.28 9.51
CA HIS A 91 -15.02 16.53 9.78
C HIS A 91 -14.83 17.54 8.63
N GLN A 92 -15.75 18.50 8.56
CA GLN A 92 -15.70 19.68 7.69
C GLN A 92 -15.92 20.95 8.53
N GLN A 93 -15.33 20.99 9.72
CA GLN A 93 -15.52 22.05 10.71
C GLN A 93 -14.22 22.81 10.97
N ASP A 94 -14.35 24.10 11.26
CA ASP A 94 -13.26 24.96 11.70
C ASP A 94 -12.79 24.63 13.12
N ASN A 95 -11.63 25.17 13.49
CA ASN A 95 -10.99 25.02 14.81
C ASN A 95 -11.94 25.30 15.99
N THR A 96 -12.83 26.28 15.84
CA THR A 96 -13.76 26.71 16.89
C THR A 96 -15.04 25.88 16.97
N SER A 97 -15.37 25.11 15.94
CA SER A 97 -16.65 24.41 15.79
C SER A 97 -16.52 22.88 15.88
N LEU A 98 -15.29 22.38 15.89
CA LEU A 98 -15.04 20.96 16.07
C LEU A 98 -15.26 20.57 17.54
N THR A 99 -16.14 19.61 17.75
CA THR A 99 -16.45 18.99 19.03
C THR A 99 -16.52 17.47 18.84
N ASP A 100 -16.50 16.71 19.94
CA ASP A 100 -16.55 15.24 19.91
C ASP A 100 -17.77 14.70 19.15
N GLN A 101 -18.86 15.46 19.14
CA GLN A 101 -20.11 15.11 18.47
C GLN A 101 -20.07 15.32 16.95
N ASN A 102 -19.29 16.29 16.48
CA ASN A 102 -19.17 16.63 15.06
C ASN A 102 -18.01 15.90 14.37
N LEU A 103 -17.19 15.19 15.14
CA LEU A 103 -16.19 14.27 14.62
C LEU A 103 -16.90 12.96 14.29
N ASN A 104 -17.20 12.69 13.03
CA ASN A 104 -17.95 11.49 12.64
C ASN A 104 -17.01 10.29 12.47
N GLU A 105 -17.42 9.09 12.92
CA GLU A 105 -16.67 7.86 12.68
C GLU A 105 -17.15 7.16 11.41
N THR A 106 -16.21 6.58 10.68
CA THR A 106 -16.45 5.78 9.48
C THR A 106 -15.46 4.61 9.41
N THR A 107 -15.81 3.59 8.64
CA THR A 107 -14.94 2.45 8.33
C THR A 107 -14.34 2.57 6.93
N PHE A 108 -13.31 1.77 6.66
CA PHE A 108 -12.65 1.64 5.35
C PHE A 108 -13.50 0.91 4.29
N ASP A 109 -14.76 0.61 4.59
CA ASP A 109 -15.64 -0.10 3.66
C ASP A 109 -16.15 0.83 2.55
N ARG A 110 -16.55 0.20 1.43
CA ARG A 110 -17.21 0.87 0.30
C ARG A 110 -18.45 1.67 0.73
N GLU A 111 -19.11 1.27 1.81
CA GLU A 111 -20.27 1.98 2.34
C GLU A 111 -19.93 3.06 3.37
N GLY A 112 -18.71 3.06 3.89
CA GLY A 112 -18.21 4.04 4.84
C GLY A 112 -17.53 5.19 4.12
N ILE A 113 -16.21 5.15 4.07
CA ILE A 113 -15.39 6.30 3.62
C ILE A 113 -15.68 6.74 2.19
N ARG A 114 -15.94 5.80 1.27
CA ARG A 114 -16.21 6.13 -0.13
C ARG A 114 -17.47 6.97 -0.28
N LYS A 115 -18.57 6.56 0.35
CA LYS A 115 -19.83 7.32 0.34
C LYS A 115 -19.65 8.69 0.99
N VAL A 116 -18.85 8.78 2.05
CA VAL A 116 -18.56 10.05 2.74
C VAL A 116 -17.81 11.01 1.80
N ILE A 117 -16.77 10.54 1.11
CA ILE A 117 -16.01 11.35 0.15
C ILE A 117 -16.91 11.77 -1.03
N GLU A 118 -17.72 10.85 -1.58
CA GLU A 118 -18.66 11.17 -2.67
C GLU A 118 -19.71 12.20 -2.25
N GLN A 119 -20.30 12.06 -1.06
CA GLN A 119 -21.27 13.01 -0.52
C GLN A 119 -20.64 14.36 -0.23
N ALA A 120 -19.44 14.38 0.36
CA ALA A 120 -18.68 15.61 0.61
C ALA A 120 -18.34 16.34 -0.69
N LYS A 121 -17.89 15.60 -1.72
CA LYS A 121 -17.63 16.12 -3.06
C LYS A 121 -18.89 16.64 -3.74
N ALA A 122 -20.02 15.95 -3.57
CA ALA A 122 -21.31 16.39 -4.11
C ALA A 122 -21.83 17.68 -3.45
N ARG A 123 -21.56 17.87 -2.16
CA ARG A 123 -21.91 19.07 -1.36
C ARG A 123 -20.92 20.22 -1.53
N ALA A 124 -19.74 19.97 -2.09
CA ALA A 124 -18.74 21.00 -2.31
C ALA A 124 -19.28 22.09 -3.25
N ALA A 125 -18.93 23.35 -2.95
CA ALA A 125 -19.30 24.48 -3.80
C ALA A 125 -18.64 24.39 -5.18
N ASP A 126 -17.38 23.96 -5.24
CA ASP A 126 -16.64 23.67 -6.47
C ASP A 126 -16.12 22.22 -6.46
N ARG A 127 -16.73 21.34 -7.26
CA ARG A 127 -16.33 19.92 -7.36
C ARG A 127 -14.90 19.72 -7.89
N SER A 128 -14.41 20.64 -8.71
CA SER A 128 -13.07 20.61 -9.31
C SER A 128 -11.97 21.08 -8.35
N LYS A 129 -12.34 21.75 -7.25
CA LYS A 129 -11.42 22.21 -6.20
C LYS A 129 -11.58 21.44 -4.90
N PHE A 130 -12.35 20.34 -4.94
CA PHE A 130 -12.59 19.53 -3.77
C PHE A 130 -11.29 18.89 -3.30
N THR A 131 -10.85 19.28 -2.10
CA THR A 131 -9.58 18.85 -1.54
C THR A 131 -9.81 17.96 -0.33
N VAL A 132 -9.21 16.77 -0.33
CA VAL A 132 -9.24 15.87 0.82
C VAL A 132 -7.95 16.00 1.60
N ILE A 133 -8.06 16.31 2.89
CA ILE A 133 -6.91 16.45 3.79
C ILE A 133 -6.81 15.18 4.61
N ILE A 134 -5.74 14.40 4.39
CA ILE A 134 -5.48 13.14 5.07
C ILE A 134 -4.50 13.42 6.21
N LYS A 135 -4.93 13.14 7.44
CA LYS A 135 -4.16 13.37 8.66
C LYS A 135 -3.99 12.05 9.41
N PRO A 136 -2.91 11.30 9.15
CA PRO A 136 -2.64 10.09 9.92
C PRO A 136 -2.28 10.46 11.35
N THR A 137 -2.89 9.79 12.33
CA THR A 137 -2.46 9.90 13.73
C THR A 137 -1.23 9.01 13.98
N ASP A 138 -0.52 9.26 15.09
CA ASP A 138 0.64 8.48 15.52
C ASP A 138 0.36 6.99 15.72
N ASP A 139 -0.89 6.64 16.02
CA ASP A 139 -1.43 5.32 16.29
C ASP A 139 -2.10 4.66 15.06
N ALA A 140 -2.08 5.32 13.90
CA ALA A 140 -2.63 4.79 12.66
C ALA A 140 -1.71 3.73 12.03
N VAL A 141 -2.33 2.70 11.42
CA VAL A 141 -1.60 1.69 10.66
C VAL A 141 -1.28 2.23 9.26
N TYR A 142 -0.04 2.09 8.79
CA TYR A 142 0.35 2.55 7.45
C TYR A 142 -0.54 1.99 6.32
N LYS A 143 -1.00 0.74 6.48
CA LYS A 143 -1.98 0.12 5.58
C LYS A 143 -3.22 0.99 5.37
N ASN A 144 -3.76 1.56 6.44
CA ASN A 144 -4.95 2.41 6.41
C ASN A 144 -4.70 3.67 5.58
N PHE A 145 -3.50 4.22 5.62
CA PHE A 145 -3.15 5.37 4.79
C PHE A 145 -3.13 5.00 3.30
N VAL A 146 -2.56 3.85 2.94
CA VAL A 146 -2.57 3.34 1.55
C VAL A 146 -3.99 3.06 1.09
N ASP A 147 -4.81 2.42 1.92
CA ASP A 147 -6.21 2.11 1.60
C ASP A 147 -7.02 3.40 1.31
N ILE A 148 -6.75 4.50 2.03
CA ILE A 148 -7.38 5.80 1.73
C ILE A 148 -6.91 6.35 0.39
N LEU A 149 -5.62 6.26 0.08
CA LEU A 149 -5.11 6.74 -1.19
C LEU A 149 -5.76 5.97 -2.36
N ASP A 150 -5.96 4.66 -2.22
CA ASP A 150 -6.71 3.87 -3.19
C ASP A 150 -8.16 4.36 -3.34
N GLU A 151 -8.84 4.68 -2.23
CA GLU A 151 -10.19 5.27 -2.25
C GLU A 151 -10.23 6.66 -2.94
N MET A 152 -9.15 7.43 -2.84
CA MET A 152 -9.01 8.70 -3.55
C MET A 152 -8.90 8.51 -5.06
N ALA A 153 -8.17 7.49 -5.51
CA ALA A 153 -8.11 7.12 -6.92
C ALA A 153 -9.48 6.64 -7.44
N ILE A 154 -10.20 5.84 -6.64
CA ILE A 154 -11.53 5.31 -7.02
C ILE A 154 -12.58 6.43 -7.12
N THR A 155 -12.59 7.38 -6.17
CA THR A 155 -13.54 8.51 -6.18
C THR A 155 -13.16 9.63 -7.16
N LYS A 156 -12.04 9.46 -7.89
CA LYS A 156 -11.45 10.46 -8.81
C LYS A 156 -11.25 11.81 -8.13
N SER A 157 -10.77 11.79 -6.90
CA SER A 157 -10.51 12.99 -6.11
C SER A 157 -9.04 13.34 -6.24
N GLU A 158 -8.73 14.13 -7.26
CA GLU A 158 -7.34 14.38 -7.71
C GLU A 158 -6.56 15.30 -6.76
N GLN A 159 -7.27 16.09 -5.95
CA GLN A 159 -6.65 17.01 -5.00
C GLN A 159 -6.71 16.43 -3.59
N TYR A 160 -5.55 16.02 -3.08
CA TYR A 160 -5.39 15.60 -1.70
C TYR A 160 -4.10 16.14 -1.10
N GLY A 161 -4.15 16.44 0.19
CA GLY A 161 -3.02 16.90 0.98
C GLY A 161 -2.81 16.00 2.18
N VAL A 162 -1.56 15.65 2.45
CA VAL A 162 -1.18 14.91 3.66
C VAL A 162 -0.55 15.90 4.62
N THR A 163 -1.12 16.01 5.82
CA THR A 163 -0.64 16.95 6.85
C THR A 163 -0.77 16.34 8.23
N ASP A 164 0.09 16.75 9.15
CA ASP A 164 -0.01 16.31 10.54
C ASP A 164 -1.30 16.79 11.23
N VAL A 165 -1.78 16.00 12.18
CA VAL A 165 -2.95 16.35 13.01
C VAL A 165 -2.60 17.57 13.86
N LYS A 166 -3.44 18.62 13.81
CA LYS A 166 -3.19 19.82 14.62
C LYS A 166 -3.45 19.54 16.10
N PRO A 167 -2.79 20.27 17.04
CA PRO A 167 -2.93 20.00 18.48
C PRO A 167 -4.39 20.03 19.00
N TRP A 168 -5.21 20.94 18.48
CA TRP A 168 -6.62 21.07 18.86
C TRP A 168 -7.49 19.92 18.33
N GLU A 169 -7.19 19.39 17.13
CA GLU A 169 -7.86 18.20 16.58
C GLU A 169 -7.45 16.94 17.33
N LYS A 170 -6.17 16.85 17.71
CA LYS A 170 -5.63 15.74 18.50
C LYS A 170 -6.30 15.64 19.87
N ALA A 171 -6.56 16.77 20.54
CA ALA A 171 -7.25 16.78 21.82
C ALA A 171 -8.69 16.22 21.73
N ILE A 172 -9.41 16.52 20.65
CA ILE A 172 -10.77 16.04 20.41
C ILE A 172 -10.75 14.55 20.01
N TYR A 173 -9.78 14.16 19.19
CA TYR A 173 -9.56 12.75 18.84
C TYR A 173 -9.27 11.89 20.08
N GLU A 174 -8.34 12.33 20.94
CA GLU A 174 -7.99 11.63 22.19
C GLU A 174 -9.16 11.55 23.17
N LYS A 175 -9.99 12.60 23.23
CA LYS A 175 -11.20 12.58 24.05
C LYS A 175 -12.24 11.57 23.55
N LYS A 176 -12.29 11.33 22.25
CA LYS A 176 -13.24 10.39 21.63
C LYS A 176 -12.77 8.94 21.62
N VAL A 177 -11.49 8.71 21.35
CA VAL A 177 -10.89 7.36 21.22
C VAL A 177 -10.32 6.85 22.55
N GLY A 178 -10.10 7.74 23.51
CA GLY A 178 -9.36 7.46 24.73
C GLY A 178 -7.85 7.70 24.54
N PRO A 179 -7.08 7.79 25.65
CA PRO A 179 -5.66 8.09 25.58
C PRO A 179 -4.92 7.03 24.76
N ALA A 180 -4.08 7.48 23.84
CA ALA A 180 -3.22 6.60 23.05
C ALA A 180 -2.34 5.74 23.99
N PRO A 181 -2.16 4.44 23.72
CA PRO A 181 -1.19 3.66 24.48
C PRO A 181 0.19 4.29 24.30
N ALA A 182 0.89 4.49 25.42
CA ALA A 182 2.21 5.11 25.44
C ALA A 182 3.12 4.47 24.40
N LYS A 183 3.66 5.28 23.48
CA LYS A 183 4.63 4.82 22.48
C LYS A 183 5.75 4.06 23.21
N PRO A 184 6.13 2.85 22.78
CA PRO A 184 7.38 2.25 23.25
C PRO A 184 8.51 3.20 22.84
N ALA A 185 9.31 3.64 23.82
CA ALA A 185 10.44 4.52 23.58
C ALA A 185 11.38 3.88 22.57
N THR A 186 11.45 4.45 21.37
CA THR A 186 12.48 4.15 20.38
C THR A 186 13.83 4.55 20.98
N LYS A 187 14.64 3.55 21.33
CA LYS A 187 16.09 3.69 21.57
C LYS A 187 16.84 3.52 20.26
#